data_AF-A0A7X7T9U9-F1
#
_entry.id   AF-A0A7X7T9U9-F1
#
_cell.length_a   1.000
_cell.length_b   1.000
_cell.length_c   1.000
_cell.angle_alpha   90.00
_cell.angle_beta   90.00
_cell.angle_gamma   90.00
#
_symmetry.space_group_name_H-M   'P 1'
#
loop_
_entity.id
_entity.type
_entity.pdbx_description
1 polymer ?
#
loop_
_entity_poly.entity_id
_entity_poly.type
_entity_poly.pdbx_seq_one_letter_code
_entity_poly.pdbx_strand_id
1 'polypeptide(L)'
;MFRFIHSIESFFKRYTYEHRCYHNVSHAGLLRASHALLKFCRDHGYSEGGLEHLTGCIAALESDDFKAAVKHFREMHFGGMGRFDDWFPPVICEHEDGNYVWSVFEALLERWIRLMRTAAGDLE
;
A
#
# COMPACT_ATOMS: atom_id res chain seq x y z
N MET A 1 20.93 -8.33 -29.48
CA MET A 1 21.09 -6.89 -29.13
C MET A 1 19.74 -6.23 -28.75
N PHE A 2 18.84 -6.94 -28.03
CA PHE A 2 17.49 -6.43 -27.69
C PHE A 2 17.21 -6.33 -26.18
N ARG A 3 18.07 -6.89 -25.32
CA ARG A 3 17.88 -6.87 -23.85
C ARG A 3 18.24 -5.54 -23.18
N PHE A 4 18.99 -4.66 -23.86
CA PHE A 4 19.50 -3.42 -23.28
C PHE A 4 18.45 -2.29 -23.28
N ILE A 5 17.55 -2.27 -24.28
CA ILE A 5 16.54 -1.21 -24.45
C ILE A 5 15.41 -1.34 -23.42
N HIS A 6 14.94 -2.57 -23.14
CA HIS A 6 13.96 -2.81 -22.05
C HIS A 6 14.49 -2.39 -20.67
N SER A 7 15.79 -2.53 -20.43
CA SER A 7 16.43 -2.10 -19.17
C SER A 7 16.49 -0.58 -19.05
N ILE A 8 16.62 0.14 -20.17
CA ILE A 8 16.70 1.61 -20.18
C ILE A 8 15.30 2.23 -20.04
N GLU A 9 14.27 1.68 -20.68
CA GLU A 9 12.89 2.16 -20.50
C GLU A 9 12.35 1.91 -19.09
N SER A 10 12.67 0.76 -18.48
CA SER A 10 12.32 0.49 -17.08
C SER A 10 13.13 1.35 -16.10
N PHE A 11 14.39 1.68 -16.44
CA PHE A 11 15.20 2.63 -15.68
C PHE A 11 14.70 4.08 -15.80
N PHE A 12 14.29 4.52 -16.99
CA PHE A 12 13.70 5.84 -17.23
C PHE A 12 12.29 5.96 -16.62
N LYS A 13 11.46 4.91 -16.65
CA LYS A 13 10.20 4.87 -15.89
C LYS A 13 10.43 4.99 -14.39
N ARG A 14 11.51 4.39 -13.86
CA ARG A 14 11.91 4.57 -12.45
C ARG A 14 12.33 6.01 -12.18
N TYR A 15 13.10 6.63 -13.08
CA TYR A 15 13.60 8.01 -12.93
C TYR A 15 12.50 9.08 -13.04
N THR A 16 11.46 8.86 -13.85
CA THR A 16 10.32 9.79 -13.97
C THR A 16 9.26 9.62 -12.88
N TYR A 17 9.29 8.50 -12.15
CA TYR A 17 8.43 8.24 -11.00
C TYR A 17 8.79 9.10 -9.77
N GLU A 18 10.03 9.59 -9.69
CA GLU A 18 10.58 10.23 -8.49
C GLU A 18 10.03 11.63 -8.19
N HIS A 19 9.35 12.28 -9.14
CA HIS A 19 8.87 13.67 -8.98
C HIS A 19 7.35 13.87 -9.08
N ARG A 20 6.55 12.81 -9.02
CA ARG A 20 5.09 12.97 -8.93
C ARG A 20 4.64 13.08 -7.49
N CYS A 21 3.86 14.12 -7.21
CA CYS A 21 3.26 14.34 -5.90
C CYS A 21 1.74 14.55 -6.04
N TYR A 22 0.98 13.99 -5.09
CA TYR A 22 -0.45 14.25 -4.90
C TYR A 22 -0.60 14.94 -3.55
N HIS A 23 -1.03 16.20 -3.52
CA HIS A 23 -1.14 17.00 -2.29
C HIS A 23 0.12 16.87 -1.39
N ASN A 24 1.31 17.09 -1.98
CA ASN A 24 2.63 16.97 -1.32
C ASN A 24 3.06 15.55 -0.91
N VAL A 25 2.33 14.50 -1.31
CA VAL A 25 2.73 13.11 -1.10
C VAL A 25 3.36 12.53 -2.35
N SER A 26 4.62 12.09 -2.26
CA SER A 26 5.30 11.44 -3.40
C SER A 26 4.59 10.16 -3.82
N HIS A 27 4.43 9.95 -5.13
CA HIS A 27 3.87 8.73 -5.73
C HIS A 27 4.65 7.49 -5.29
N ALA A 28 5.99 7.55 -5.36
CA ALA A 28 6.86 6.48 -4.87
C ALA A 28 6.67 6.18 -3.37
N GLY A 29 6.30 7.18 -2.56
CA GLY A 29 5.94 7.01 -1.15
C GLY A 29 4.65 6.19 -0.98
N LEU A 30 3.62 6.50 -1.77
CA LEU A 30 2.36 5.76 -1.79
C LEU A 30 2.59 4.31 -2.18
N LEU A 31 3.29 4.04 -3.29
CA LEU A 31 3.57 2.68 -3.73
C LEU A 31 4.33 1.88 -2.68
N ARG A 32 5.39 2.45 -2.09
CA ARG A 32 6.18 1.74 -1.06
C ARG A 32 5.35 1.40 0.17
N ALA A 33 4.50 2.31 0.62
CA ALA A 33 3.61 2.06 1.76
C ALA A 33 2.58 0.96 1.43
N SER A 34 1.92 1.06 0.27
CA SER A 34 0.92 0.08 -0.17
C SER A 34 1.51 -1.32 -0.33
N HIS A 35 2.67 -1.44 -1.00
CA HIS A 35 3.36 -2.73 -1.18
C HIS A 35 3.85 -3.34 0.14
N ALA A 36 4.36 -2.51 1.06
CA ALA A 36 4.80 -2.99 2.37
C ALA A 36 3.63 -3.56 3.19
N LEU A 37 2.49 -2.85 3.22
CA LEU A 37 1.27 -3.32 3.88
C LEU A 37 0.76 -4.61 3.24
N LEU A 38 0.66 -4.65 1.90
CA LEU A 38 0.19 -5.86 1.20
C LEU A 38 1.10 -7.06 1.48
N LYS A 39 2.41 -6.86 1.43
CA LYS A 39 3.38 -7.92 1.73
C LYS A 39 3.20 -8.44 3.16
N PHE A 40 3.12 -7.54 4.13
CA PHE A 40 2.89 -7.93 5.53
C PHE A 40 1.60 -8.75 5.68
N CYS A 41 0.48 -8.26 5.12
CA CYS A 41 -0.79 -8.99 5.18
C CYS A 41 -0.67 -10.41 4.58
N ARG A 42 0.01 -10.56 3.45
CA ARG A 42 0.21 -11.88 2.82
C ARG A 42 1.10 -12.80 3.63
N ASP A 43 2.22 -12.28 4.14
CA ASP A 43 3.16 -13.06 4.92
C ASP A 43 2.46 -13.62 6.18
N HIS A 44 1.65 -12.80 6.86
CA HIS A 44 0.90 -13.18 8.05
C HIS A 44 -0.46 -13.86 7.76
N GLY A 45 -0.74 -14.25 6.51
CA GLY A 45 -1.88 -15.11 6.17
C GLY A 45 -3.25 -14.41 6.16
N TYR A 46 -3.30 -13.11 5.89
CA TYR A 46 -4.56 -12.41 5.65
C TYR A 46 -5.30 -13.01 4.46
N SER A 47 -6.63 -13.13 4.54
CA SER A 47 -7.44 -13.71 3.46
C SER A 47 -7.40 -12.83 2.19
N GLU A 48 -7.04 -13.41 1.03
CA GLU A 48 -6.94 -12.65 -0.23
C GLU A 48 -8.23 -11.89 -0.59
N GLY A 49 -9.42 -12.42 -0.21
CA GLY A 49 -10.71 -11.75 -0.43
C GLY A 49 -10.83 -10.39 0.27
N GLY A 50 -10.13 -10.15 1.36
CA GLY A 50 -10.11 -8.84 2.02
C GLY A 50 -8.95 -7.94 1.57
N LEU A 51 -8.11 -8.38 0.62
CA LEU A 51 -7.02 -7.59 0.03
C LEU A 51 -7.39 -6.97 -1.33
N GLU A 52 -8.59 -7.23 -1.85
CA GLU A 52 -9.03 -6.80 -3.18
C GLU A 52 -8.81 -5.29 -3.39
N HIS A 53 -9.32 -4.45 -2.49
CA HIS A 53 -9.18 -3.00 -2.63
C HIS A 53 -7.73 -2.50 -2.41
N LEU A 54 -6.92 -3.17 -1.56
CA LEU A 54 -5.50 -2.83 -1.40
C LEU A 54 -4.70 -3.15 -2.67
N THR A 55 -4.96 -4.30 -3.28
CA THR A 55 -4.33 -4.68 -4.57
C THR A 55 -4.81 -3.80 -5.71
N GLY A 56 -6.10 -3.43 -5.74
CA GLY A 56 -6.65 -2.47 -6.67
C GLY A 56 -6.00 -1.08 -6.55
N CYS A 57 -5.77 -0.61 -5.32
CA CYS A 57 -5.01 0.62 -5.07
C CYS A 57 -3.62 0.55 -5.70
N ILE A 58 -2.89 -0.55 -5.49
CA ILE A 58 -1.54 -0.74 -6.01
C ILE A 58 -1.55 -0.74 -7.55
N ALA A 59 -2.43 -1.52 -8.17
CA ALA A 59 -2.53 -1.58 -9.63
C ALA A 59 -2.85 -0.22 -10.26
N ALA A 60 -3.75 0.55 -9.62
CA ALA A 60 -4.10 1.89 -10.04
C ALA A 60 -2.93 2.88 -9.90
N LEU A 61 -2.22 2.85 -8.77
CA LEU A 61 -1.00 3.66 -8.57
C LEU A 61 0.07 3.29 -9.61
N GLU A 62 0.34 2.01 -9.84
CA GLU A 62 1.32 1.53 -10.83
C GLU A 62 0.99 1.99 -12.25
N SER A 63 -0.30 2.07 -12.56
CA SER A 63 -0.84 2.54 -13.85
C SER A 63 -1.01 4.07 -13.94
N ASP A 64 -0.59 4.81 -12.92
CA ASP A 64 -0.72 6.28 -12.81
C ASP A 64 -2.19 6.77 -12.81
N ASP A 65 -3.14 5.89 -12.49
CA ASP A 65 -4.56 6.22 -12.32
C ASP A 65 -4.88 6.52 -10.86
N PHE A 66 -4.47 7.72 -10.42
CA PHE A 66 -4.68 8.14 -9.04
C PHE A 66 -6.16 8.20 -8.64
N LYS A 67 -7.05 8.53 -9.58
CA LYS A 67 -8.49 8.58 -9.31
C LYS A 67 -9.03 7.19 -8.97
N ALA A 68 -8.61 6.16 -9.71
CA ALA A 68 -8.95 4.78 -9.37
C ALA A 68 -8.32 4.34 -8.05
N ALA A 69 -7.08 4.76 -7.74
CA ALA A 69 -6.44 4.46 -6.47
C ALA A 69 -7.24 5.02 -5.27
N VAL A 70 -7.69 6.29 -5.35
CA VAL A 70 -8.54 6.90 -4.31
C VAL A 70 -9.89 6.19 -4.21
N LYS A 71 -10.47 5.75 -5.33
CA LYS A 71 -11.72 4.97 -5.33
C LYS A 71 -11.57 3.68 -4.51
N HIS A 72 -10.55 2.87 -4.81
CA HIS A 72 -10.28 1.64 -4.07
C HIS A 72 -10.00 1.92 -2.59
N PHE A 73 -9.25 2.99 -2.27
CA PHE A 73 -8.99 3.37 -0.90
C PHE A 73 -10.28 3.69 -0.12
N ARG A 74 -11.22 4.40 -0.75
CA ARG A 74 -12.51 4.74 -0.13
C ARG A 74 -13.45 3.55 0.02
N GLU A 75 -13.29 2.51 -0.78
CA GLU A 75 -14.03 1.25 -0.65
C GLU A 75 -13.49 0.37 0.50
N MET A 76 -12.26 0.62 0.96
CA MET A 76 -11.78 0.00 2.19
C MET A 76 -12.49 0.61 3.40
N HIS A 77 -13.37 -0.18 4.00
CA HIS A 77 -14.03 0.18 5.24
C HIS A 77 -13.08 -0.02 6.43
N PHE A 78 -12.80 1.08 7.14
CA PHE A 78 -12.10 1.08 8.41
C PHE A 78 -13.09 1.35 9.54
N GLY A 79 -12.85 0.77 10.72
CA GLY A 79 -13.69 0.94 11.90
C GLY A 79 -14.87 -0.03 11.92
N GLY A 80 -14.88 -0.89 12.95
CA GLY A 80 -15.96 -1.83 13.23
C GLY A 80 -15.49 -3.28 13.28
N MET A 81 -16.29 -4.13 13.91
CA MET A 81 -15.97 -5.55 14.09
C MET A 81 -15.91 -6.27 12.73
N GLY A 82 -14.85 -7.05 12.51
CA GLY A 82 -14.61 -7.81 11.28
C GLY A 82 -14.16 -6.98 10.07
N ARG A 83 -13.68 -5.74 10.30
CA ARG A 83 -13.09 -4.89 9.26
C ARG A 83 -11.59 -5.14 9.11
N PHE A 84 -11.00 -4.54 8.08
CA PHE A 84 -9.57 -4.74 7.75
C PHE A 84 -8.64 -4.39 8.91
N ASP A 85 -8.99 -3.36 9.68
CA ASP A 85 -8.28 -2.86 10.85
C ASP A 85 -8.57 -3.64 12.15
N ASP A 86 -9.53 -4.56 12.15
CA ASP A 86 -9.89 -5.42 13.29
C ASP A 86 -9.17 -6.79 13.25
N TRP A 87 -8.35 -7.01 12.23
CA TRP A 87 -7.60 -8.26 12.09
C TRP A 87 -6.35 -8.26 12.96
N PHE A 88 -6.24 -9.27 13.85
CA PHE A 88 -5.04 -9.49 14.66
C PHE A 88 -4.09 -10.47 13.94
N PRO A 89 -2.95 -10.01 13.39
CA PRO A 89 -2.07 -10.88 12.62
C PRO A 89 -1.41 -11.94 13.51
N PRO A 90 -1.36 -13.22 13.07
CA PRO A 90 -0.70 -14.27 13.82
C PRO A 90 0.83 -14.10 13.81
N VAL A 91 1.48 -14.61 14.86
CA VAL A 91 2.94 -14.77 14.90
C VAL A 91 3.31 -15.99 14.06
N ILE A 92 4.08 -15.77 13.00
CA ILE A 92 4.49 -16.83 12.05
C ILE A 92 5.99 -17.13 12.09
N CYS A 93 6.80 -16.21 12.65
CA CYS A 93 8.24 -16.33 12.77
C CYS A 93 8.66 -16.55 14.23
N GLU A 94 9.62 -17.44 14.46
CA GLU A 94 10.06 -17.83 15.83
C GLU A 94 10.60 -16.67 16.68
N HIS A 95 11.15 -15.63 16.04
CA HIS A 95 11.75 -14.48 16.72
C HIS A 95 10.79 -13.30 16.92
N GLU A 96 9.53 -13.45 16.51
CA GLU A 96 8.50 -12.42 16.67
C GLU A 96 7.61 -12.73 17.88
N ASP A 97 7.02 -11.69 18.45
CA ASP A 97 5.94 -11.83 19.44
C ASP A 97 4.66 -11.12 18.97
N GLY A 98 3.54 -11.42 19.62
CA GLY A 98 2.24 -10.87 19.22
C GLY A 98 2.17 -9.34 19.31
N ASN A 99 2.86 -8.73 20.28
CA ASN A 99 2.86 -7.27 20.43
C ASN A 99 3.66 -6.61 19.32
N TYR A 100 4.80 -7.19 18.94
CA TYR A 100 5.61 -6.73 17.83
C TYR A 100 4.83 -6.81 16.51
N VAL A 101 4.27 -7.97 16.20
CA VAL A 101 3.51 -8.19 14.95
C VAL A 101 2.32 -7.24 14.86
N TRP A 102 1.57 -7.08 15.95
CA TRP A 102 0.46 -6.13 16.02
C TRP A 102 0.93 -4.69 15.80
N SER A 103 1.99 -4.26 16.50
CA SER A 103 2.53 -2.90 16.38
C SER A 103 3.03 -2.59 14.97
N VAL A 104 3.66 -3.56 14.29
CA VAL A 104 4.12 -3.41 12.90
C VAL A 104 2.92 -3.27 11.96
N PHE A 105 1.88 -4.07 12.14
CA PHE A 105 0.65 -3.96 11.36
C PHE A 105 0.01 -2.57 11.51
N GLU A 106 -0.22 -2.13 12.75
CA GLU A 106 -0.79 -0.81 13.03
C GLU A 106 0.04 0.32 12.41
N ALA A 107 1.37 0.27 12.56
CA ALA A 107 2.26 1.28 12.00
C ALA A 107 2.22 1.32 10.46
N LEU A 108 2.17 0.17 9.80
CA LEU A 108 2.04 0.09 8.34
C LEU A 108 0.69 0.62 7.87
N LEU A 109 -0.39 0.20 8.53
CA LEU A 109 -1.75 0.58 8.20
C LEU A 109 -1.98 2.08 8.41
N GLU A 110 -1.62 2.63 9.58
CA GLU A 110 -1.77 4.05 9.89
C GLU A 110 -0.96 4.91 8.92
N ARG A 111 0.29 4.53 8.64
CA ARG A 111 1.13 5.24 7.68
C ARG A 111 0.49 5.25 6.30
N TRP A 112 -0.01 4.11 5.84
CA TRP A 112 -0.66 4.00 4.53
C TRP A 112 -1.93 4.85 4.46
N ILE A 113 -2.82 4.75 5.46
CA ILE A 113 -4.05 5.56 5.56
C ILE A 113 -3.72 7.05 5.53
N ARG A 114 -2.74 7.49 6.34
CA ARG A 114 -2.34 8.90 6.40
C ARG A 114 -1.87 9.41 5.05
N LEU A 115 -1.04 8.64 4.35
CA LEU A 115 -0.55 9.01 3.02
C LEU A 115 -1.68 9.07 2.00
N MET A 116 -2.58 8.08 1.98
CA MET A 116 -3.73 8.06 1.06
C MET A 116 -4.71 9.21 1.33
N ARG A 117 -5.05 9.49 2.60
CA ARG A 117 -5.91 10.63 2.97
C ARG A 117 -5.29 11.96 2.59
N THR A 118 -3.99 12.15 2.89
CA THR A 118 -3.28 13.37 2.50
C THR A 118 -3.30 13.52 0.98
N ALA A 119 -2.97 12.46 0.24
CA ALA A 119 -2.97 12.45 -1.21
C ALA A 119 -4.37 12.70 -1.82
N ALA A 120 -5.43 12.23 -1.16
CA ALA A 120 -6.81 12.42 -1.58
C ALA A 120 -7.37 13.81 -1.24
N GLY A 121 -6.67 14.61 -0.44
CA GLY A 121 -7.14 15.90 0.06
C GLY A 121 -8.16 15.79 1.21
N ASP A 122 -8.20 14.65 1.92
CA ASP A 122 -9.15 14.42 3.01
C ASP A 122 -8.68 15.02 4.37
N LEU A 123 -7.45 15.53 4.45
CA LEU A 123 -6.88 16.20 5.62
C LEU A 123 -6.72 17.71 5.34
N GLU A 124 -7.84 18.42 5.27
CA GLU A 124 -7.92 19.90 5.28
C GLU A 124 -8.71 20.38 6.51
#